data_AF-A0A8J7XIH5-F1
#
_entry.id   AF-A0A8J7XIH5-F1
#
_cell.length_a   1.000
_cell.length_b   1.000
_cell.length_c   1.000
_cell.angle_alpha   90.00
_cell.angle_beta   90.00
_cell.angle_gamma   90.00
#
_symmetry.space_group_name_H-M   'P 1'
#
loop_
_entity.id
_entity.type
_entity.pdbx_description
1 polymer ?
#
loop_
_entity_poly.entity_id
_entity_poly.type
_entity_poly.pdbx_seq_one_letter_code
_entity_poly.pdbx_strand_id
1 'polypeptide(L)'
;MMGNRGKSLQIEREVTDDGLVLLVNEREDAELIVVQGTYLSGPVFDPKGKYGLSRFTNEMLMRGTSKRNYRRIIDEVESLGAGIRFYSGEDESWSSARCTPQTFDKTMEILMD
;
A
#
# COMPACT_ATOMS: atom_id res chain seq x y z
N MET A 1 -7.70 -39.97 0.54
CA MET A 1 -8.22 -39.41 1.81
C MET A 1 -8.23 -37.89 1.69
N MET A 2 -9.34 -37.26 2.13
CA MET A 2 -9.79 -35.92 1.74
C MET A 2 -8.73 -34.82 1.80
N GLY A 3 -8.60 -34.09 0.68
CA GLY A 3 -7.97 -32.78 0.63
C GLY A 3 -8.71 -31.78 1.50
N ASN A 4 -7.93 -31.01 2.25
CA ASN A 4 -8.35 -29.99 3.18
C ASN A 4 -9.28 -28.97 2.50
N ARG A 5 -10.57 -29.00 2.80
CA ARG A 5 -11.55 -28.00 2.35
C ARG A 5 -11.19 -26.67 3.03
N GLY A 6 -11.01 -25.63 2.20
CA GLY A 6 -10.42 -24.36 2.58
C GLY A 6 -11.00 -23.74 3.84
N LYS A 7 -10.12 -23.23 4.70
CA LYS A 7 -10.49 -22.23 5.70
C LYS A 7 -11.18 -21.09 4.97
N SER A 8 -12.43 -20.80 5.34
CA SER A 8 -13.12 -19.59 4.89
C SER A 8 -12.27 -18.38 5.25
N LEU A 9 -12.09 -17.44 4.31
CA LEU A 9 -11.50 -16.14 4.63
C LEU A 9 -12.37 -15.48 5.70
N GLN A 10 -11.80 -15.22 6.88
CA GLN A 10 -12.45 -14.42 7.91
C GLN A 10 -12.04 -12.99 7.67
N ILE A 11 -12.85 -12.26 6.90
CA ILE A 11 -12.60 -10.86 6.58
C ILE A 11 -13.40 -10.01 7.54
N GLU A 12 -12.69 -9.31 8.41
CA GLU A 12 -13.26 -8.23 9.21
C GLU A 12 -13.30 -6.95 8.39
N ARG A 13 -14.42 -6.23 8.48
CA ARG A 13 -14.63 -4.97 7.77
C ARG A 13 -14.88 -3.86 8.77
N GLU A 14 -14.07 -2.83 8.70
CA GLU A 14 -14.24 -1.60 9.46
C GLU A 14 -14.35 -0.40 8.51
N VAL A 15 -15.08 0.63 8.93
CA VAL A 15 -15.14 1.91 8.24
C VAL A 15 -14.76 2.97 9.25
N THR A 16 -13.71 3.72 8.94
CA THR A 16 -13.26 4.84 9.77
C THR A 16 -14.22 6.03 9.66
N ASP A 17 -14.12 6.98 10.59
CA ASP A 17 -14.98 8.18 10.61
C ASP A 17 -14.88 9.03 9.33
N ASP A 18 -13.74 8.98 8.64
CA ASP A 18 -13.49 9.67 7.36
C ASP A 18 -13.84 8.82 6.12
N GLY A 19 -14.39 7.61 6.32
CA GLY A 19 -14.95 6.77 5.27
C GLY A 19 -13.97 5.80 4.60
N LEU A 20 -12.73 5.67 5.09
CA LEU A 20 -11.82 4.63 4.65
C LEU A 20 -12.38 3.25 5.02
N VAL A 21 -12.44 2.36 4.03
CA VAL A 21 -12.88 0.98 4.23
C VAL A 21 -11.66 0.10 4.46
N LEU A 22 -11.57 -0.49 5.65
CA LEU A 22 -10.54 -1.44 6.03
C LEU A 22 -11.09 -2.86 5.90
N LEU A 23 -10.35 -3.72 5.21
CA LEU A 23 -10.62 -5.15 5.09
C LEU A 23 -9.43 -5.91 5.66
N VAL A 24 -9.64 -6.60 6.77
CA VAL A 24 -8.59 -7.31 7.49
C VAL A 24 -8.86 -8.80 7.42
N ASN A 25 -7.90 -9.55 6.89
CA ASN A 25 -7.92 -11.02 6.90
C ASN A 25 -6.76 -11.50 7.76
N GLU A 26 -7.01 -11.65 9.05
CA GLU A 26 -5.99 -12.09 10.00
C GLU A 26 -5.63 -13.56 9.78
N ARG A 27 -4.33 -13.84 9.88
CA ARG A 27 -3.77 -15.18 9.74
C ARG A 27 -2.71 -15.40 10.80
N GLU A 28 -3.03 -16.19 11.81
CA GLU A 28 -2.10 -16.53 12.90
C GLU A 28 -0.80 -17.21 12.43
N ASP A 29 -0.84 -17.90 11.28
CA ASP A 29 0.28 -18.61 10.69
C ASP A 29 1.14 -17.74 9.74
N ALA A 30 0.79 -16.47 9.55
CA ALA A 30 1.48 -15.61 8.61
C ALA A 30 2.71 -14.93 9.24
N GLU A 31 3.88 -15.15 8.62
CA GLU A 31 5.13 -14.48 8.98
C GLU A 31 5.30 -13.11 8.28
N LEU A 32 4.34 -12.74 7.43
CA LEU A 32 4.36 -11.52 6.64
C LEU A 32 3.02 -10.80 6.72
N ILE A 33 3.09 -9.48 6.79
CA ILE A 33 1.95 -8.58 6.65
C ILE A 33 2.02 -7.94 5.28
N VAL A 34 0.88 -7.91 4.59
CA VAL A 34 0.72 -7.20 3.32
C VAL A 34 -0.41 -6.21 3.48
N VAL A 35 -0.13 -4.94 3.23
CA VAL A 35 -1.11 -3.86 3.19
C VAL A 35 -1.26 -3.41 1.75
N GLN A 36 -2.50 -3.24 1.30
CA GLN A 36 -2.82 -2.69 -0.01
C GLN A 36 -3.86 -1.60 0.17
N GLY A 37 -3.64 -0.46 -0.49
CA GLY A 37 -4.60 0.63 -0.56
C GLY A 37 -4.92 0.94 -2.01
N THR A 38 -6.18 0.99 -2.37
CA THR A 38 -6.65 1.35 -3.72
C THR A 38 -7.41 2.67 -3.64
N TYR A 39 -7.17 3.55 -4.61
CA TYR A 39 -7.80 4.86 -4.68
C TYR A 39 -8.12 5.23 -6.13
N LEU A 40 -9.21 5.96 -6.31
CA LEU A 40 -9.65 6.49 -7.60
C LEU A 40 -8.63 7.51 -8.09
N SER A 41 -7.88 7.11 -9.11
CA SER A 41 -6.80 7.88 -9.71
C SER A 41 -6.38 7.21 -10.99
N GLY A 42 -6.01 7.99 -11.99
CA GLY A 42 -5.50 7.50 -13.25
C GLY A 42 -5.73 8.53 -14.36
N PRO A 43 -5.15 8.32 -15.55
CA PRO A 43 -5.24 9.26 -16.66
C PRO A 43 -6.65 9.68 -17.05
N VAL A 44 -7.68 8.86 -16.80
CA VAL A 44 -9.08 9.22 -17.06
C VAL A 44 -9.57 10.39 -16.22
N PHE A 45 -8.93 10.64 -15.07
CA PHE A 45 -9.24 11.75 -14.17
C PHE A 45 -8.26 12.93 -14.32
N ASP A 46 -7.28 12.84 -15.22
CA ASP A 46 -6.33 13.93 -15.41
C ASP A 46 -7.03 15.20 -15.94
N PRO A 47 -6.74 16.37 -15.37
CA PRO A 47 -7.31 17.62 -15.86
C PRO A 47 -6.92 17.89 -17.32
N LYS A 48 -7.80 18.58 -18.05
CA LYS A 48 -7.52 19.01 -19.43
C LYS A 48 -6.17 19.75 -19.49
N GLY A 49 -5.28 19.30 -20.37
CA GLY A 49 -3.94 19.87 -20.55
C GLY A 49 -2.89 19.39 -19.54
N LYS A 50 -3.23 18.43 -18.66
CA LYS A 50 -2.30 17.79 -17.71
C LYS A 50 -2.31 16.25 -17.86
N TYR A 51 -2.32 15.76 -19.10
CA TYR A 51 -2.31 14.34 -19.37
C TYR A 51 -1.04 13.67 -18.83
N GLY A 52 -1.19 12.52 -18.19
CA GLY A 52 -0.14 11.80 -17.48
C GLY A 52 0.16 12.33 -16.08
N LEU A 53 -0.65 13.26 -15.54
CA LEU A 53 -0.41 13.85 -14.22
C LEU A 53 -0.49 12.78 -13.13
N SER A 54 -1.57 12.01 -13.08
CA SER A 54 -1.75 10.88 -12.15
C SER A 54 -0.54 9.94 -12.15
N ARG A 55 -0.10 9.49 -13.33
CA ARG A 55 1.07 8.63 -13.48
C ARG A 55 2.34 9.29 -12.98
N PHE A 56 2.59 10.53 -13.39
CA PHE A 56 3.75 11.29 -12.95
C PHE A 56 3.76 11.46 -11.42
N THR A 57 2.62 11.82 -10.82
CA THR A 57 2.45 11.90 -9.37
C THR A 57 2.79 10.57 -8.71
N ASN A 58 2.28 9.45 -9.23
CA ASN A 58 2.58 8.12 -8.71
C ASN A 58 4.08 7.78 -8.75
N GLU A 59 4.77 8.09 -9.85
CA GLU A 59 6.23 7.91 -9.97
C GLU A 59 7.03 8.78 -8.99
N MET A 60 6.44 9.90 -8.55
CA MET A 60 7.04 10.82 -7.59
C MET A 60 6.82 10.42 -6.12
N LEU A 61 5.85 9.54 -5.80
CA LEU A 61 5.54 9.16 -4.41
C LEU A 61 6.73 8.53 -3.66
N MET A 62 7.64 7.86 -4.39
CA MET A 62 8.87 7.31 -3.80
C MET A 62 10.06 8.26 -3.85
N ARG A 63 9.93 9.48 -4.38
CA ARG A 63 11.05 10.42 -4.60
C ARG A 63 11.32 11.35 -3.42
N GLY A 64 10.47 11.36 -2.41
CA GLY A 64 10.65 12.13 -1.19
C GLY A 64 9.32 12.62 -0.62
N THR A 65 9.32 12.83 0.69
CA THR A 65 8.25 13.45 1.47
C THR A 65 8.79 14.76 2.07
N SER A 66 7.95 15.46 2.84
CA SER A 66 8.41 16.61 3.63
C SER A 66 9.41 16.23 4.73
N LYS A 67 9.39 14.97 5.21
CA LYS A 67 10.24 14.49 6.32
C LYS A 67 11.44 13.65 5.84
N ARG A 68 11.36 13.07 4.64
CA ARG A 68 12.35 12.11 4.10
C ARG A 68 12.70 12.41 2.65
N ASN A 69 13.98 12.47 2.33
CA ASN A 69 14.40 12.49 0.92
C ASN A 69 14.38 11.06 0.33
N TYR A 70 14.47 10.96 -1.00
CA TYR A 70 14.54 9.69 -1.75
C TYR A 70 15.46 8.66 -1.11
N ARG A 71 16.72 9.02 -0.86
CA ARG A 71 17.73 8.09 -0.34
C ARG A 71 17.35 7.56 1.03
N ARG A 72 16.86 8.43 1.91
CA ARG A 72 16.39 8.04 3.24
C ARG A 72 15.20 7.09 3.19
N ILE A 73 14.26 7.28 2.26
CA ILE A 73 13.13 6.35 2.08
C ILE A 73 13.65 4.96 1.70
N ILE A 74 14.54 4.88 0.70
CA ILE A 74 15.08 3.61 0.24
C ILE A 74 15.88 2.92 1.35
N ASP A 75 16.81 3.63 1.99
CA ASP A 75 17.66 3.09 3.05
C ASP A 75 16.81 2.59 4.25
N GLU A 76 15.79 3.34 4.68
CA GLU A 76 14.90 2.92 5.78
C GLU A 76 14.08 1.68 5.40
N VAL A 77 13.44 1.67 4.21
CA VAL A 77 12.63 0.52 3.75
C VAL A 77 13.48 -0.75 3.61
N GLU A 78 14.67 -0.66 3.02
CA GLU A 78 15.58 -1.80 2.85
C GLU A 78 16.09 -2.32 4.21
N SER A 79 16.42 -1.43 5.15
CA SER A 79 16.90 -1.81 6.48
C SER A 79 15.88 -2.63 7.28
N LEU A 80 14.60 -2.46 6.99
CA LEU A 80 13.49 -3.19 7.61
C LEU A 80 13.20 -4.53 6.94
N GLY A 81 13.87 -4.85 5.82
CA GLY A 81 13.51 -5.97 4.95
C GLY A 81 12.11 -5.82 4.34
N ALA A 82 11.60 -4.58 4.29
CA ALA A 82 10.26 -4.26 3.81
C ALA A 82 10.27 -3.94 2.32
N GLY A 83 9.08 -3.86 1.72
CA GLY A 83 8.91 -3.37 0.36
C GLY A 83 7.68 -2.49 0.25
N ILE A 84 7.85 -1.27 -0.26
CA ILE A 84 6.77 -0.32 -0.55
C ILE A 84 6.75 -0.06 -2.06
N ARG A 85 5.55 -0.08 -2.66
CA ARG A 85 5.34 0.15 -4.09
C ARG A 85 4.07 0.96 -4.33
N PHE A 86 4.09 1.69 -5.43
CA PHE A 86 2.96 2.43 -5.95
C PHE A 86 2.77 2.12 -7.42
N TYR A 87 1.53 2.07 -7.86
CA TYR A 87 1.15 1.78 -9.23
C TYR A 87 -0.01 2.68 -9.65
N SER A 88 0.07 3.18 -10.89
CA SER A 88 -1.00 3.92 -11.54
C SER A 88 -1.56 3.08 -12.69
N GLY A 89 -2.85 2.74 -12.60
CA GLY A 89 -3.65 2.22 -13.70
C GLY A 89 -4.35 3.35 -14.46
N GLU A 90 -5.39 2.97 -15.23
CA GLU A 90 -6.16 3.90 -16.08
C GLU A 90 -7.18 4.71 -15.28
N ASP A 91 -7.90 4.04 -14.37
CA ASP A 91 -9.00 4.56 -13.54
C ASP A 91 -8.82 4.26 -12.04
N GLU A 92 -7.80 3.47 -11.69
CA GLU A 92 -7.43 3.21 -10.31
C GLU A 92 -5.92 3.21 -10.13
N SER A 93 -5.49 3.58 -8.95
CA SER A 93 -4.10 3.48 -8.52
C SER A 93 -4.06 2.75 -7.19
N TRP A 94 -2.94 2.08 -6.91
CA TRP A 94 -2.78 1.36 -5.65
C TRP A 94 -1.39 1.51 -5.07
N SER A 95 -1.32 1.41 -3.75
CA SER A 95 -0.10 1.24 -2.99
C SER A 95 -0.05 -0.17 -2.39
N SER A 96 1.16 -0.69 -2.21
CA SER A 96 1.37 -1.94 -1.48
C SER A 96 2.59 -1.83 -0.59
N ALA A 97 2.44 -2.27 0.66
CA ALA A 97 3.53 -2.50 1.59
C ALA A 97 3.58 -3.98 1.99
N ARG A 98 4.79 -4.53 2.10
CA ARG A 98 5.06 -5.85 2.68
C ARG A 98 6.15 -5.74 3.71
N CYS A 99 5.94 -6.36 4.87
CA CYS A 99 6.88 -6.36 5.99
C CYS A 99 6.65 -7.58 6.89
N THR A 100 7.47 -7.75 7.93
CA THR A 100 7.22 -8.71 8.99
C THR A 100 6.39 -8.05 10.11
N PRO A 101 5.75 -8.81 11.01
CA PRO A 101 5.05 -8.22 12.16
C PRO A 101 5.93 -7.29 13.01
N GLN A 102 7.23 -7.60 13.12
CA GLN A 102 8.18 -6.80 13.92
C GLN A 102 8.47 -5.43 13.29
N THR A 103 8.39 -5.30 11.96
CA THR A 103 8.69 -4.05 11.23
C THR A 103 7.45 -3.33 10.73
N PHE A 104 6.26 -3.80 11.11
CA PHE A 104 4.97 -3.28 10.66
C PHE A 104 4.80 -1.80 10.93
N ASP A 105 4.88 -1.38 12.20
CA ASP A 105 4.64 0.02 12.60
C ASP A 105 5.54 0.99 11.84
N LYS A 106 6.83 0.64 11.71
CA LYS A 106 7.79 1.50 11.00
C LYS A 106 7.56 1.51 9.49
N THR A 107 7.16 0.39 8.91
CA THR A 107 6.81 0.31 7.48
C THR A 107 5.57 1.16 7.19
N MET A 108 4.55 1.09 8.04
CA MET A 108 3.33 1.90 7.91
C MET A 108 3.61 3.39 8.13
N GLU A 109 4.50 3.74 9.06
CA GLU A 109 4.95 5.12 9.24
C GLU A 109 5.58 5.68 7.95
N ILE A 110 6.37 4.89 7.23
CA ILE A 110 6.99 5.32 5.97
C ILE A 110 5.95 5.40 4.84
N LEU A 111 5.02 4.44 4.75
CA LEU A 111 3.98 4.44 3.73
C LEU A 111 3.04 5.65 3.85
N MET A 112 2.77 6.11 5.07
CA MET A 112 1.78 7.15 5.40
C MET A 112 2.38 8.57 5.53
N ASP A 113 3.69 8.74 5.29
CA ASP A 113 4.40 10.02 5.41
C ASP A 113 4.24 10.94 4.18
#